data_AF-A0A7C3TMT0-F1
#
_entry.id   AF-A0A7C3TMT0-F1
#
_cell.length_a   1.000
_cell.length_b   1.000
_cell.length_c   1.000
_cell.angle_alpha   90.00
_cell.angle_beta   90.00
_cell.angle_gamma   90.00
#
_symmetry.space_group_name_H-M   'P 1'
#
loop_
_entity.id
_entity.type
_entity.pdbx_description
1 polymer ?
#
loop_
_entity_poly.entity_id
_entity_poly.type
_entity_poly.pdbx_seq_one_letter_code
_entity_poly.pdbx_strand_id
1 'polypeptide(L)' 'MKMLKVTVECKNVRSEKVAKYLSKLTDGFKLWMHDNVVYALFDLSSLLELRELGKRLKRIRSIDFRFIKIRAVANPFKNA' A
#
# COMPACT_ATOMS: atom_id res chain seq x y z
N MET A 1 -16.13 6.72 11.05
CA MET A 1 -15.56 6.46 9.72
C MET A 1 -14.72 5.20 9.80
N LYS A 2 -14.90 4.27 8.87
CA LYS A 2 -14.08 3.04 8.76
C LYS A 2 -12.89 3.35 7.86
N MET A 3 -11.68 3.00 8.28
CA MET A 3 -10.48 3.05 7.44
C MET A 3 -10.26 1.68 6.80
N LEU A 4 -9.49 1.64 5.72
CA LEU A 4 -9.08 0.43 5.03
C LEU A 4 -7.58 0.24 5.22
N LYS A 5 -7.22 -0.87 5.83
CA LYS A 5 -5.85 -1.31 5.98
C LYS A 5 -5.53 -2.29 4.86
N VAL A 6 -4.64 -1.88 3.96
CA VAL A 6 -4.35 -2.58 2.70
C VAL A 6 -2.90 -3.02 2.66
N THR A 7 -2.67 -4.32 2.48
CA THR A 7 -1.33 -4.86 2.25
C THR A 7 -1.16 -5.19 0.77
N VAL A 8 -0.10 -4.62 0.19
CA VAL A 8 0.34 -4.82 -1.17
C VAL A 8 1.63 -5.63 -1.13
N GLU A 9 1.65 -6.70 -1.91
CA GLU A 9 2.86 -7.45 -2.25
C GLU A 9 3.42 -6.91 -3.56
N CYS A 10 4.71 -6.63 -3.60
CA CYS A 10 5.45 -6.19 -4.78
C CYS A 10 6.54 -7.21 -5.10
N LYS A 11 6.50 -7.76 -6.32
CA LYS A 11 7.48 -8.73 -6.84
C LYS A 11 8.36 -8.10 -7.91
N ASN A 12 9.52 -8.72 -8.12
CA ASN A 12 10.49 -8.34 -9.16
C ASN A 12 10.98 -6.88 -9.06
N VAL A 13 11.04 -6.33 -7.83
CA VAL A 13 11.46 -4.96 -7.59
C VAL A 13 12.25 -4.86 -6.28
N ARG A 14 13.32 -4.06 -6.28
CA ARG A 14 14.11 -3.75 -5.07
C ARG A 14 13.30 -2.88 -4.10
N SER A 15 13.43 -3.14 -2.81
CA SER A 15 12.76 -2.40 -1.72
C SER A 15 12.97 -0.89 -1.82
N GLU A 16 14.19 -0.44 -2.14
CA GLU A 16 14.54 0.98 -2.30
C GLU A 16 13.74 1.66 -3.42
N LYS A 17 13.55 0.94 -4.53
CA LYS A 17 12.78 1.43 -5.68
C LYS A 17 11.30 1.51 -5.32
N VAL A 18 10.76 0.51 -4.62
CA VAL A 18 9.39 0.56 -4.10
C VAL A 18 9.21 1.73 -3.13
N ALA A 19 10.08 1.87 -2.14
CA ALA A 19 10.03 2.96 -1.15
C ALA A 19 10.01 4.34 -1.84
N LYS A 20 10.92 4.57 -2.79
CA LYS A 20 10.98 5.82 -3.57
C LYS A 20 9.69 6.10 -4.34
N TYR A 21 8.99 5.08 -4.84
CA TYR A 21 7.70 5.27 -5.49
C TYR A 21 6.58 5.51 -4.49
N LEU A 22 6.52 4.74 -3.41
CA LEU A 22 5.47 4.88 -2.41
C LEU A 22 5.52 6.22 -1.69
N SER A 23 6.72 6.76 -1.41
CA SER A 23 6.90 8.12 -0.90
C SER A 23 6.37 9.21 -1.84
N LYS A 24 6.20 8.93 -3.13
CA LYS A 24 5.55 9.86 -4.08
C LYS A 24 4.03 9.70 -4.11
N LEU A 25 3.50 8.57 -3.62
CA LEU A 25 2.09 8.24 -3.67
C LEU A 25 1.35 8.69 -2.42
N THR A 26 2.00 8.56 -1.25
CA THR A 26 1.46 8.91 0.05
C THR A 26 2.56 9.06 1.09
N ASP A 27 2.37 9.93 2.06
CA ASP A 27 3.24 10.09 3.22
C ASP A 27 3.03 8.99 4.28
N GLY A 28 1.91 8.27 4.23
CA GLY A 28 1.50 7.28 5.24
C GLY A 28 1.56 5.84 4.74
N PHE A 29 2.76 5.25 4.70
CA PHE A 29 2.91 3.82 4.41
C PHE A 29 3.94 3.16 5.32
N LYS A 30 3.76 1.87 5.58
CA LYS A 30 4.80 1.02 6.17
C LYS A 30 5.33 0.07 5.11
N LEU A 31 6.64 -0.06 5.00
CA LEU A 31 7.30 -0.97 4.07
C LEU A 31 8.14 -1.97 4.86
N TRP A 32 8.09 -3.24 4.46
CA TRP A 32 8.97 -4.27 4.99
C TRP A 32 9.30 -5.28 3.89
N MET A 33 10.32 -6.09 4.11
CA MET A 33 10.76 -7.12 3.19
C MET A 33 10.78 -8.47 3.90
N HIS A 34 10.32 -9.51 3.23
CA HIS A 34 10.33 -10.88 3.73
C HIS A 34 10.52 -11.83 2.54
N ASP A 35 11.44 -12.79 2.64
CA ASP A 35 11.76 -13.75 1.57
C ASP A 35 12.00 -13.13 0.18
N ASN A 36 12.77 -12.03 0.13
CA ASN A 36 13.02 -11.24 -1.10
C ASN A 36 11.76 -10.62 -1.74
N VAL A 37 10.64 -10.61 -1.04
CA VAL A 37 9.39 -9.96 -1.45
C VAL A 37 9.20 -8.69 -0.64
N VAL A 38 8.81 -7.62 -1.34
CA VAL A 38 8.56 -6.31 -0.72
C VAL A 38 7.08 -6.19 -0.41
N TYR A 39 6.76 -5.83 0.83
CA TYR A 39 5.40 -5.61 1.27
C TYR A 39 5.21 -4.15 1.68
N ALA A 40 4.04 -3.61 1.34
CA ALA A 40 3.64 -2.26 1.69
C ALA A 40 2.26 -2.27 2.34
N LEU A 41 2.11 -1.50 3.41
CA LEU A 41 0.85 -1.33 4.14
C LEU A 41 0.41 0.12 4.03
N PHE A 42 -0.85 0.29 3.65
CA PHE A 42 -1.51 1.58 3.51
C PHE A 42 -2.72 1.63 4.43
N ASP A 43 -2.91 2.78 5.06
CA ASP A 43 -4.15 3.14 5.73
C ASP A 43 -4.90 4.12 4.81
N LEU A 44 -6.00 3.67 4.21
CA LEU A 44 -6.79 4.41 3.22
C LEU A 44 -8.16 4.74 3.81
N SER A 45 -8.76 5.86 3.44
CA SER A 45 -10.07 6.26 3.96
C SER A 45 -11.23 5.63 3.18
N SER A 46 -10.99 5.16 1.96
CA SER A 46 -12.05 4.64 1.08
C SER A 46 -11.57 3.63 0.04
N LEU A 47 -12.51 2.86 -0.52
CA LEU A 47 -12.26 1.98 -1.67
C LEU A 47 -11.88 2.77 -2.94
N LEU A 48 -12.27 4.03 -3.03
CA LEU A 48 -11.90 4.91 -4.14
C LEU A 48 -10.39 5.18 -4.12
N GLU A 49 -9.82 5.47 -2.96
CA GLU A 49 -8.38 5.62 -2.78
C GLU A 49 -7.63 4.34 -3.10
N LEU A 50 -8.17 3.18 -2.70
CA LEU A 50 -7.60 1.88 -3.06
C LEU A 50 -7.56 1.68 -4.58
N ARG A 51 -8.64 2.03 -5.28
CA ARG A 51 -8.72 1.92 -6.74
C ARG A 51 -7.70 2.84 -7.41
N GLU A 52 -7.53 4.06 -6.90
CA GLU A 52 -6.55 5.01 -7.42
C GLU A 52 -5.11 4.53 -7.17
N LEU A 53 -4.82 4.02 -5.96
CA LEU A 53 -3.54 3.40 -5.63
C LEU A 53 -3.20 2.27 -6.61
N GLY A 54 -4.15 1.38 -6.88
CA GLY A 54 -3.97 0.28 -7.85
C GLY A 54 -3.70 0.77 -9.27
N LYS A 55 -4.38 1.84 -9.72
CA LYS A 55 -4.09 2.45 -11.04
C LYS A 55 -2.68 3.04 -11.09
N ARG A 56 -2.25 3.73 -10.04
CA ARG A 56 -0.92 4.34 -9.96
C ARG A 56 0.18 3.28 -9.96
N LEU A 57 0.00 2.18 -9.22
CA LEU A 57 0.93 1.05 -9.21
C LEU A 57 1.01 0.36 -10.58
N LYS A 58 -0.13 0.16 -11.28
CA LYS A 58 -0.15 -0.42 -12.64
C LYS A 58 0.62 0.40 -13.67
N ARG A 59 0.74 1.72 -13.49
CA ARG A 59 1.54 2.58 -14.39
C ARG A 59 3.04 2.34 -14.25
N ILE A 60 3.47 1.68 -13.17
CA ILE A 60 4.88 1.37 -12.94
C ILE A 60 5.23 0.07 -13.66
N ARG A 61 5.75 0.19 -14.90
CA ARG A 61 6.10 -0.95 -15.77
C ARG A 61 7.07 -1.98 -15.16
N SER A 62 7.78 -1.63 -14.09
CA SER A 62 8.78 -2.50 -13.45
C SER A 62 8.28 -3.19 -12.17
N ILE A 63 7.01 -3.06 -11.80
CA ILE A 63 6.50 -3.65 -10.55
C ILE A 63 5.35 -4.60 -10.89
N ASP A 64 5.53 -5.86 -10.57
CA ASP A 64 4.41 -6.79 -10.45
C ASP A 64 3.86 -6.65 -9.02
N PHE A 65 2.55 -6.44 -8.87
CA PHE A 65 1.97 -6.24 -7.54
C PHE A 65 0.63 -6.94 -7.36
N ARG A 66 0.32 -7.27 -6.12
CA ARG A 66 -0.96 -7.87 -5.72
C ARG A 66 -1.44 -7.31 -4.39
N PHE A 67 -2.73 -7.01 -4.29
CA PHE A 67 -3.38 -6.79 -3.01
C PHE A 67 -3.57 -8.15 -2.32
N ILE A 68 -2.84 -8.40 -1.24
CA ILE A 68 -2.92 -9.67 -0.50
C ILE A 68 -3.87 -9.60 0.68
N LYS A 69 -4.21 -8.38 1.13
CA LYS A 69 -5.05 -8.18 2.31
C LYS A 69 -5.72 -6.81 2.29
N ILE A 70 -7.03 -6.78 2.45
CA ILE A 70 -7.81 -5.55 2.60
C ILE A 70 -8.69 -5.74 3.83
N ARG A 71 -8.58 -4.86 4.82
CA ARG A 71 -9.36 -4.94 6.06
C ARG A 71 -10.01 -3.60 6.37
N ALA A 72 -11.30 -3.60 6.67
CA ALA A 72 -11.92 -2.44 7.29
C ALA A 72 -11.51 -2.40 8.78
N VAL A 73 -10.92 -1.30 9.22
CA VAL A 73 -10.56 -1.04 10.61
C VAL A 73 -11.41 0.13 11.13
N ALA A 74 -11.92 0.01 12.36
CA ALA A 74 -12.51 1.15 13.05
C ALA A 74 -11.38 2.16 13.32
N ASN A 75 -11.61 3.45 13.01
CA ASN A 75 -10.59 4.48 13.21
C ASN A 75 -10.16 4.50 14.70
N PRO A 76 -8.91 4.14 15.04
CA PRO A 76 -8.48 4.08 16.43
C PRO A 76 -8.35 5.49 17.06
N PHE A 77 -8.33 6.54 16.23
CA PHE A 77 -8.19 7.94 16.66
C PHE A 77 -9.53 8.67 16.88
N LYS A 78 -10.66 7.96 17.00
CA LYS A 78 -11.97 8.59 17.26
C LYS A 78 -12.45 8.41 18.70
N ASN A 79 -11.52 8.47 19.66
CA ASN A 79 -11.78 8.67 21.08
C ASN A 79 -10.79 9.72 21.60
N ALA A 80 -11.06 10.98 21.28
CA ALA A 80 -10.50 12.15 21.94
C ALA A 80 -11.58 13.23 21.91
#